data_AF-A0A3S4XT63-F1
#
_entry.id   AF-A0A3S4XT63-F1
#
_cell.length_a   1.000
_cell.length_b   1.000
_cell.length_c   1.000
_cell.angle_alpha   90.00
_cell.angle_beta   90.00
_cell.angle_gamma   90.00
#
_symmetry.space_group_name_H-M   'P 1'
#
loop_
_entity.id
_entity.type
_entity.pdbx_description
1 polymer ?
#
loop_
_entity_poly.entity_id
_entity_poly.type
_entity_poly.pdbx_seq_one_letter_code
_entity_poly.pdbx_strand_id
1 'polypeptide(L)'
;MKFTGNNEVVNNNKLNSKVTVKGEGVSKLQSENFKSAKGNINVKADGKGTLEVQLAKDIDLGNDGSVRAGNTVVNNRGVSVKNGPSITQEGIDAGSKRITDVAPGVKGTDAVNVNQLKGETVDIRNDMNRLDKNLRAGIAGAIATGGLYHATLPGKSMVSAGVGTYKGEGAISVGYSRLSDNGKVGIKFSVNTNSRGDAGAAASMGYQW
;
A
#
# COMPACT_ATOMS: atom_id res chain seq x y z
N MET A 1 -51.80 -25.20 -38.90
CA MET A 1 -50.38 -25.33 -38.49
C MET A 1 -50.31 -25.64 -37.01
N LYS A 2 -49.34 -26.43 -36.56
CA LYS A 2 -49.12 -26.78 -35.15
C LYS A 2 -47.72 -26.30 -34.74
N PHE A 3 -47.60 -25.66 -33.59
CA PHE A 3 -46.33 -25.20 -33.03
C PHE A 3 -46.21 -25.70 -31.59
N THR A 4 -45.00 -25.99 -31.14
CA THR A 4 -44.69 -26.33 -29.75
C THR A 4 -43.44 -25.57 -29.33
N GLY A 5 -43.32 -25.26 -28.04
CA GLY A 5 -42.04 -24.87 -27.45
C GLY A 5 -41.33 -26.07 -26.86
N ASN A 6 -40.25 -25.81 -26.11
CA ASN A 6 -39.53 -26.85 -25.35
C ASN A 6 -40.39 -27.52 -24.25
N ASN A 7 -41.56 -26.95 -23.94
CA ASN A 7 -42.55 -27.53 -23.04
C ASN A 7 -43.53 -28.50 -23.73
N GLU A 8 -43.37 -28.73 -25.03
CA GLU A 8 -44.16 -29.68 -25.86
C GLU A 8 -45.67 -29.42 -25.92
N VAL A 9 -46.14 -28.29 -25.38
CA VAL A 9 -47.56 -27.92 -25.46
C VAL A 9 -47.92 -27.51 -26.88
N VAL A 10 -48.85 -28.23 -27.50
CA VAL A 10 -49.28 -27.99 -28.88
C VAL A 10 -50.20 -26.78 -28.96
N ASN A 11 -49.73 -25.75 -29.66
CA ASN A 11 -50.52 -24.60 -30.07
C ASN A 11 -51.12 -24.81 -31.47
N ASN A 12 -52.40 -25.17 -31.52
CA ASN A 12 -53.13 -25.42 -32.76
C ASN A 12 -53.61 -24.11 -33.39
N ASN A 13 -53.16 -23.83 -34.61
CA ASN A 13 -53.55 -22.65 -35.38
C ASN A 13 -54.20 -23.08 -36.70
N LYS A 14 -55.31 -22.46 -37.09
CA LYS A 14 -55.95 -22.74 -38.39
C LYS A 14 -55.04 -22.26 -39.52
N LEU A 15 -55.20 -22.82 -40.73
CA LEU A 15 -54.54 -22.24 -41.90
C LEU A 15 -55.09 -20.82 -42.10
N ASN A 16 -54.24 -19.89 -42.54
CA ASN A 16 -54.59 -18.48 -42.73
C ASN A 16 -55.06 -17.74 -41.44
N SER A 17 -54.71 -18.24 -40.25
CA SER A 17 -54.92 -17.50 -38.99
C SER A 17 -53.66 -16.75 -38.56
N LYS A 18 -53.83 -15.58 -37.94
CA LYS A 18 -52.74 -14.79 -37.36
C LYS A 18 -52.11 -15.51 -36.17
N VAL A 19 -50.81 -15.83 -36.27
CA VAL A 19 -49.97 -16.26 -35.13
C VAL A 19 -49.22 -15.04 -34.60
N THR A 20 -49.19 -14.84 -33.28
CA THR A 20 -48.50 -13.71 -32.65
C THR A 20 -47.30 -14.20 -31.85
N VAL A 21 -46.10 -13.75 -32.21
CA VAL A 21 -44.85 -13.98 -31.45
C VAL A 21 -44.40 -12.62 -30.91
N LYS A 22 -44.35 -12.47 -29.59
CA LYS A 22 -44.00 -11.20 -28.93
C LYS A 22 -43.02 -11.44 -27.78
N GLY A 23 -42.07 -10.53 -27.60
CA GLY A 23 -41.22 -10.50 -26.41
C GLY A 23 -42.04 -10.12 -25.18
N GLU A 24 -41.78 -10.78 -24.06
CA GLU A 24 -42.39 -10.42 -22.78
C GLU A 24 -41.96 -8.99 -22.36
N GLY A 25 -42.89 -8.21 -21.80
CA GLY A 25 -42.60 -6.86 -21.30
C GLY A 25 -42.35 -5.77 -22.35
N VAL A 26 -42.41 -6.08 -23.65
CA VAL A 26 -42.26 -5.09 -24.74
C VAL A 26 -43.61 -4.72 -25.32
N SER A 27 -44.06 -3.48 -25.11
CA SER A 27 -45.27 -2.94 -25.72
C SER A 27 -45.09 -2.60 -27.20
N LYS A 28 -46.19 -2.38 -27.93
CA LYS A 28 -46.16 -1.99 -29.36
C LYS A 28 -45.33 -0.71 -29.58
N LEU A 29 -45.54 0.33 -28.77
CA LEU A 29 -44.81 1.59 -28.87
C LEU A 29 -43.31 1.43 -28.58
N GLN A 30 -42.95 0.56 -27.63
CA GLN A 30 -41.55 0.25 -27.34
C GLN A 30 -40.90 -0.54 -28.49
N SER A 31 -41.64 -1.44 -29.14
CA SER A 31 -41.15 -2.21 -30.29
C SER A 31 -40.76 -1.31 -31.47
N GLU A 32 -41.49 -0.22 -31.71
CA GLU A 32 -41.21 0.72 -32.81
C GLU A 32 -39.86 1.45 -32.63
N ASN A 33 -39.41 1.60 -31.38
CA ASN A 33 -38.18 2.30 -31.02
C ASN A 33 -37.14 1.37 -30.37
N PHE A 34 -37.31 0.06 -30.48
CA PHE A 34 -36.45 -0.90 -29.79
C PHE A 34 -35.05 -0.93 -30.42
N LYS A 35 -34.02 -0.67 -29.61
CA LYS A 35 -32.63 -0.77 -30.03
C LYS A 35 -32.13 -2.19 -29.79
N SER A 36 -31.86 -2.94 -30.85
CA SER A 36 -31.29 -4.29 -30.77
C SER A 36 -29.81 -4.29 -31.12
N ALA A 37 -29.06 -5.18 -30.49
CA ALA A 37 -27.73 -5.55 -30.92
C ALA A 37 -27.81 -6.64 -32.01
N LYS A 38 -27.00 -6.51 -33.06
CA LYS A 38 -27.05 -7.38 -34.25
C LYS A 38 -26.23 -8.65 -34.01
N GLY A 39 -26.62 -9.75 -34.65
CA GLY A 39 -25.80 -10.98 -34.71
C GLY A 39 -25.81 -11.87 -33.46
N ASN A 40 -26.41 -11.43 -32.36
CA ASN A 40 -26.41 -12.21 -31.11
C ASN A 40 -27.39 -13.39 -31.09
N ILE A 41 -28.45 -13.34 -31.90
CA ILE A 41 -29.46 -14.40 -32.00
C ILE A 41 -29.48 -14.96 -33.41
N ASN A 42 -29.34 -16.28 -33.51
CA ASN A 42 -29.50 -17.03 -34.75
C ASN A 42 -30.73 -17.94 -34.66
N VAL A 43 -31.42 -18.16 -35.77
CA VAL A 43 -32.50 -19.13 -35.87
C VAL A 43 -32.15 -20.11 -36.97
N LYS A 44 -31.91 -21.37 -36.60
CA LYS A 44 -31.48 -22.43 -37.51
C LYS A 44 -32.57 -23.47 -37.68
N ALA A 45 -33.01 -23.69 -38.91
CA ALA A 45 -33.90 -24.81 -39.22
C ALA A 45 -33.12 -26.13 -39.27
N ASP A 46 -33.69 -27.20 -38.69
CA ASP A 46 -33.09 -28.53 -38.69
C ASP A 46 -33.56 -29.42 -39.87
N GLY A 47 -34.52 -28.94 -40.65
CA GLY A 47 -35.15 -29.68 -41.77
C GLY A 47 -36.10 -30.81 -41.34
N LYS A 48 -36.31 -31.01 -40.04
CA LYS A 48 -37.19 -32.04 -39.45
C LYS A 48 -38.38 -31.45 -38.70
N GLY A 49 -38.53 -30.13 -38.75
CA GLY A 49 -39.68 -29.41 -38.20
C GLY A 49 -39.35 -28.53 -36.99
N THR A 50 -38.06 -28.41 -36.61
CA THR A 50 -37.62 -27.57 -35.49
C THR A 50 -36.83 -26.36 -36.00
N LEU A 51 -37.12 -25.20 -35.40
CA LEU A 51 -36.31 -24.00 -35.49
C LEU A 51 -35.55 -23.85 -34.17
N GLU A 52 -34.25 -24.06 -34.21
CA GLU A 52 -33.37 -23.90 -33.05
C GLU A 52 -33.04 -22.41 -32.90
N VAL A 53 -33.39 -21.81 -31.77
CA VAL A 53 -32.98 -20.46 -31.40
C VAL A 53 -31.65 -20.56 -30.67
N GLN A 54 -30.61 -19.98 -31.26
CA GLN A 54 -29.24 -20.06 -30.77
C GLN A 54 -28.76 -18.68 -30.32
N LEU A 55 -28.02 -18.66 -29.22
CA LEU A 55 -27.30 -17.49 -28.74
C LEU A 55 -25.86 -17.57 -29.25
N ALA A 56 -25.29 -16.45 -29.72
CA ALA A 56 -23.89 -16.39 -30.07
C ALA A 56 -23.00 -16.70 -28.84
N LYS A 57 -21.82 -17.31 -29.06
CA LYS A 57 -20.86 -17.54 -27.97
C LYS A 57 -20.30 -16.21 -27.46
N ASP A 58 -19.96 -15.32 -28.39
CA ASP A 58 -19.52 -13.95 -28.12
C ASP A 58 -20.73 -13.03 -28.29
N ILE A 59 -21.14 -12.41 -27.18
CA ILE A 59 -22.28 -11.49 -27.17
C ILE A 59 -21.76 -10.06 -27.23
N ASP A 60 -22.01 -9.40 -28.35
CA ASP A 60 -21.68 -8.00 -28.55
C ASP A 60 -22.96 -7.16 -28.46
N LEU A 61 -23.09 -6.38 -27.39
CA LEU A 61 -24.24 -5.51 -27.17
C LEU A 61 -24.05 -4.10 -27.76
N GLY A 62 -22.91 -3.84 -28.42
CA GLY A 62 -22.51 -2.54 -28.94
C GLY A 62 -22.16 -1.52 -27.85
N ASN A 63 -21.87 -0.28 -28.27
CA ASN A 63 -21.37 0.78 -27.40
C ASN A 63 -22.34 1.20 -26.28
N ASP A 64 -23.64 1.08 -26.54
CA ASP A 64 -24.71 1.46 -25.60
C ASP A 64 -25.31 0.24 -24.88
N GLY A 65 -24.81 -0.95 -25.18
CA GLY A 65 -25.28 -2.21 -24.64
C GLY A 65 -24.89 -2.44 -23.18
N SER A 66 -25.69 -3.23 -22.46
CA SER A 66 -25.34 -3.65 -21.10
C SER A 66 -26.01 -4.94 -20.68
N VAL A 67 -25.37 -5.64 -19.74
CA VAL A 67 -25.97 -6.73 -18.96
C VAL A 67 -26.18 -6.22 -17.54
N ARG A 68 -27.40 -6.41 -17.00
CA ARG A 68 -27.73 -6.05 -15.62
C ARG A 68 -28.13 -7.29 -14.83
N ALA A 69 -27.42 -7.55 -13.73
CA ALA A 69 -27.73 -8.61 -12.78
C ALA A 69 -27.90 -7.99 -11.39
N GLY A 70 -29.15 -7.81 -10.95
CA GLY A 70 -29.45 -7.08 -9.71
C GLY A 70 -28.88 -5.66 -9.72
N ASN A 71 -27.92 -5.37 -8.86
CA ASN A 71 -27.24 -4.07 -8.76
C ASN A 71 -25.99 -3.94 -9.63
N THR A 72 -25.55 -5.03 -10.26
CA THR A 72 -24.35 -5.05 -11.10
C THR A 72 -24.70 -4.73 -12.54
N VAL A 73 -23.89 -3.89 -13.18
CA VAL A 73 -23.96 -3.58 -14.60
C VAL A 73 -22.60 -3.84 -15.25
N VAL A 74 -22.62 -4.58 -16.36
CA VAL A 74 -21.49 -4.77 -17.27
C VAL A 74 -21.81 -4.07 -18.57
N ASN A 75 -20.98 -3.12 -18.99
CA ASN A 75 -21.14 -2.36 -20.23
C ASN A 75 -19.79 -1.88 -20.77
N ASN A 76 -19.80 -1.01 -21.78
CA ASN A 76 -18.59 -0.46 -22.40
C ASN A 76 -17.65 0.31 -21.44
N ARG A 77 -18.14 0.74 -20.25
CA ARG A 77 -17.30 1.37 -19.22
C ARG A 77 -16.59 0.36 -18.31
N GLY A 78 -17.05 -0.89 -18.28
CA GLY A 78 -16.54 -1.95 -17.40
C GLY A 78 -17.63 -2.57 -16.52
N VAL A 79 -17.27 -2.92 -15.29
CA VAL A 79 -18.15 -3.56 -14.29
C VAL A 79 -18.41 -2.59 -13.14
N SER A 80 -19.67 -2.39 -12.78
CA SER A 80 -20.03 -1.53 -11.65
C SER A 80 -21.11 -2.15 -10.79
N VAL A 81 -21.00 -1.99 -9.48
CA VAL A 81 -22.04 -2.33 -8.51
C VAL A 81 -22.62 -1.05 -7.93
N LYS A 82 -23.95 -0.87 -8.00
CA LYS A 82 -24.61 0.31 -7.41
C LYS A 82 -24.22 0.48 -5.93
N ASN A 83 -23.72 1.65 -5.55
CA ASN A 83 -23.21 1.98 -4.21
C ASN A 83 -22.08 1.06 -3.71
N GLY A 84 -21.32 0.46 -4.64
CA GLY A 84 -20.27 -0.51 -4.36
C GLY A 84 -19.03 -0.29 -5.23
N PRO A 85 -18.17 -1.32 -5.35
CA PRO A 85 -16.95 -1.21 -6.14
C PRO A 85 -17.23 -1.15 -7.65
N SER A 86 -16.25 -0.67 -8.40
CA SER A 86 -16.23 -0.69 -9.86
C SER A 86 -14.85 -1.02 -10.42
N ILE A 87 -14.84 -1.61 -11.61
CA ILE A 87 -13.66 -1.88 -12.42
C ILE A 87 -13.93 -1.27 -13.78
N THR A 88 -13.16 -0.25 -14.15
CA THR A 88 -13.32 0.50 -15.39
C THR A 88 -11.99 0.60 -16.13
N GLN A 89 -11.99 1.25 -17.30
CA GLN A 89 -10.77 1.58 -18.03
C GLN A 89 -9.82 2.52 -17.24
N GLU A 90 -10.34 3.24 -16.26
CA GLU A 90 -9.56 4.14 -15.40
C GLU A 90 -8.90 3.40 -14.21
N GLY A 91 -9.32 2.16 -13.93
CA GLY A 91 -8.78 1.34 -12.85
C GLY A 91 -9.86 0.72 -11.96
N ILE A 92 -9.51 0.52 -10.69
CA ILE A 92 -10.37 -0.12 -9.69
C ILE A 92 -10.72 0.89 -8.61
N ASP A 93 -12.01 1.12 -8.40
CA ASP A 93 -12.53 1.86 -7.24
C ASP A 93 -13.23 0.88 -6.29
N ALA A 94 -12.74 0.81 -5.05
CA ALA A 94 -13.32 -0.05 -4.02
C ALA A 94 -14.65 0.48 -3.43
N GLY A 95 -15.07 1.70 -3.77
CA GLY A 95 -16.30 2.32 -3.26
C GLY A 95 -16.28 2.50 -1.74
N SER A 96 -15.12 2.86 -1.18
CA SER A 96 -14.87 2.95 0.27
C SER A 96 -15.20 1.66 1.03
N LYS A 97 -14.99 0.49 0.40
CA LYS A 97 -15.11 -0.83 1.03
C LYS A 97 -13.73 -1.43 1.27
N ARG A 98 -13.66 -2.38 2.20
CA ARG A 98 -12.43 -3.13 2.46
C ARG A 98 -12.14 -4.06 1.28
N ILE A 99 -10.88 -4.12 0.88
CA ILE A 99 -10.36 -5.17 0.00
C ILE A 99 -9.71 -6.21 0.92
N THR A 100 -10.31 -7.39 1.01
CA THR A 100 -9.80 -8.49 1.84
C THR A 100 -9.02 -9.48 0.99
N ASP A 101 -8.24 -10.34 1.66
CA ASP A 101 -7.53 -11.47 1.02
C ASP A 101 -6.51 -11.04 -0.05
N VAL A 102 -5.92 -9.86 0.14
CA VAL A 102 -4.79 -9.36 -0.65
C VAL A 102 -3.53 -10.11 -0.23
N ALA A 103 -3.05 -10.99 -1.11
CA ALA A 103 -1.78 -11.68 -0.94
C ALA A 103 -0.62 -10.67 -0.80
N PRO A 104 0.48 -11.02 -0.11
CA PRO A 104 1.65 -10.15 -0.03
C PRO A 104 2.16 -9.77 -1.42
N GLY A 105 2.41 -8.48 -1.65
CA GLY A 105 3.00 -8.00 -2.88
C GLY A 105 4.44 -8.50 -3.05
N VAL A 106 4.80 -8.87 -4.27
CA VAL A 106 6.13 -9.43 -4.63
C VAL A 106 6.89 -8.48 -5.56
N LYS A 107 6.19 -7.79 -6.46
CA LYS A 107 6.76 -6.80 -7.39
C LYS A 107 6.49 -5.38 -6.89
N GLY A 108 7.28 -4.42 -7.38
CA GLY A 108 7.17 -3.01 -6.98
C GLY A 108 5.86 -2.31 -7.35
N THR A 109 5.01 -2.93 -8.18
CA THR A 109 3.69 -2.41 -8.58
C THR A 109 2.54 -3.19 -7.94
N ASP A 110 2.82 -4.15 -7.07
CA ASP A 110 1.79 -4.93 -6.39
C ASP A 110 1.21 -4.12 -5.22
N ALA A 111 -0.05 -4.38 -4.88
CA ALA A 111 -0.65 -3.82 -3.69
C ALA A 111 0.04 -4.40 -2.43
N VAL A 112 0.33 -3.54 -1.46
CA VAL A 112 0.87 -3.94 -0.16
C VAL A 112 -0.29 -4.24 0.80
N ASN A 113 -0.21 -5.35 1.51
CA ASN A 113 -1.21 -5.69 2.53
C ASN A 113 -0.81 -5.20 3.94
N VAL A 114 -1.76 -5.26 4.88
CA VAL A 114 -1.56 -4.74 6.25
C VAL A 114 -0.45 -5.48 7.01
N ASN A 115 -0.20 -6.75 6.71
CA ASN A 115 0.87 -7.51 7.37
C ASN A 115 2.25 -6.99 6.97
N GLN A 116 2.46 -6.72 5.68
CA GLN A 116 3.69 -6.11 5.17
C GLN A 116 3.91 -4.72 5.79
N LEU A 117 2.89 -3.86 5.80
CA LEU A 117 3.00 -2.52 6.42
C LEU A 117 3.35 -2.58 7.91
N LYS A 118 2.76 -3.53 8.67
CA LYS A 118 3.06 -3.71 10.09
C LYS A 118 4.49 -4.19 10.32
N GLY A 119 5.02 -5.06 9.46
CA GLY A 119 6.41 -5.51 9.51
C GLY A 119 7.37 -4.33 9.42
N GLU A 120 7.26 -3.54 8.36
CA GLU A 120 8.10 -2.34 8.14
C GLU A 120 7.98 -1.32 9.29
N THR A 121 6.77 -1.14 9.82
CA THR A 121 6.55 -0.22 10.96
C THR A 121 7.26 -0.69 12.24
N VAL A 122 7.36 -2.00 12.47
CA VAL A 122 8.09 -2.55 13.62
C VAL A 122 9.60 -2.33 13.46
N ASP A 123 10.14 -2.55 12.27
CA ASP A 123 11.56 -2.35 12.00
C ASP A 123 11.96 -0.87 12.19
N ILE A 124 11.16 0.06 11.66
CA ILE A 124 11.37 1.50 11.88
C ILE A 124 11.35 1.86 13.37
N ARG A 125 10.42 1.29 14.16
CA ARG A 125 10.37 1.55 15.61
C ARG A 125 11.62 1.03 16.33
N ASN A 126 12.13 -0.13 15.92
CA ASN A 126 13.35 -0.69 16.49
C ASN A 126 14.57 0.18 16.17
N ASP A 127 14.67 0.65 14.92
CA ASP A 127 15.75 1.54 14.49
C ASP A 127 15.69 2.90 15.20
N MET A 128 14.50 3.48 15.37
CA MET A 128 14.33 4.72 16.15
C MET A 128 14.75 4.53 17.61
N ASN A 129 14.37 3.42 18.24
CA ASN A 129 14.77 3.12 19.62
C ASN A 129 16.29 2.95 19.75
N ARG A 130 16.93 2.34 18.74
CA ARG A 130 18.38 2.19 18.69
C ARG A 130 19.06 3.55 18.52
N LEU A 131 18.55 4.39 17.63
CA LEU A 131 19.06 5.74 17.39
C LEU A 131 18.97 6.60 18.66
N ASP A 132 17.82 6.60 19.34
CA ASP A 132 17.64 7.35 20.59
C ASP A 132 18.62 6.91 21.68
N LYS A 133 18.84 5.60 21.87
CA LYS A 133 19.85 5.08 22.81
C LYS A 133 21.27 5.49 22.42
N ASN A 134 21.62 5.39 21.14
CA ASN A 134 22.93 5.81 20.64
C ASN A 134 23.18 7.31 20.87
N LEU A 135 22.18 8.16 20.60
CA LEU A 135 22.27 9.60 20.87
C LEU A 135 22.44 9.89 22.37
N ARG A 136 21.65 9.25 23.24
CA ARG A 136 21.77 9.41 24.69
C ARG A 136 23.14 9.01 25.21
N ALA A 137 23.69 7.91 24.72
CA ALA A 137 25.02 7.44 25.09
C ALA A 137 26.13 8.36 24.54
N GLY A 138 25.96 8.93 23.35
CA GLY A 138 26.83 9.99 22.82
C GLY A 138 26.86 11.23 23.71
N ILE A 139 25.68 11.69 24.17
CA ILE A 139 25.56 12.80 25.13
C ILE A 139 26.23 12.44 26.45
N ALA A 140 26.05 11.22 26.96
CA ALA A 140 26.74 10.75 28.16
C ALA A 140 28.28 10.81 27.99
N GLY A 141 28.81 10.44 26.81
CA GLY A 141 30.23 10.56 26.47
C GLY A 141 30.74 12.00 26.47
N ALA A 142 29.92 12.93 25.94
CA ALA A 142 30.22 14.37 25.99
C ALA A 142 30.23 14.89 27.44
N ILE A 143 29.26 14.49 28.28
CA ILE A 143 29.23 14.85 29.71
C ILE A 143 30.46 14.31 30.44
N ALA A 144 30.80 13.03 30.22
CA ALA A 144 31.97 12.39 30.83
C ALA A 144 33.27 13.15 30.51
N THR A 145 33.41 13.55 29.24
CA THR A 145 34.59 14.27 28.75
C THR A 145 34.63 15.73 29.23
N GLY A 146 33.46 16.40 29.25
CA GLY A 146 33.30 17.76 29.76
C GLY A 146 33.64 17.88 31.24
N GLY A 147 33.34 16.86 32.04
CA GLY A 147 33.64 16.81 33.47
C GLY A 147 35.10 16.50 33.84
N LEU A 148 35.97 16.17 32.88
CA LEU A 148 37.37 15.84 33.17
C LEU A 148 38.15 17.03 33.75
N TYR A 149 38.76 16.82 34.91
CA TYR A 149 39.67 17.77 35.55
C TYR A 149 40.92 18.02 34.70
N HIS A 150 41.56 19.19 34.83
CA HIS A 150 42.74 19.56 34.03
C HIS A 150 43.87 20.12 34.90
N ALA A 151 45.10 20.07 34.38
CA ALA A 151 46.30 20.56 35.05
C ALA A 151 46.23 22.08 35.31
N THR A 152 46.44 22.48 36.57
CA THR A 152 46.39 23.88 37.01
C THR A 152 47.76 24.45 37.41
N LEU A 153 48.81 23.63 37.45
CA LEU A 153 50.15 24.03 37.86
C LEU A 153 51.09 24.15 36.64
N PRO A 154 51.88 25.24 36.51
CA PRO A 154 52.82 25.43 35.40
C PRO A 154 53.82 24.27 35.29
N GLY A 155 54.05 23.83 34.05
CA GLY A 155 54.94 22.72 33.70
C GLY A 155 54.47 21.32 34.14
N LYS A 156 53.29 21.21 34.77
CA LYS A 156 52.75 19.91 35.22
C LYS A 156 51.81 19.32 34.16
N SER A 157 51.85 17.99 34.09
CA SER A 157 50.91 17.18 33.31
C SER A 157 49.94 16.47 34.24
N MET A 158 48.74 16.18 33.75
CA MET A 158 47.70 15.48 34.50
C MET A 158 47.00 14.46 33.62
N VAL A 159 46.72 13.29 34.22
CA VAL A 159 45.78 12.30 33.69
C VAL A 159 44.52 12.35 34.54
N SER A 160 43.36 12.38 33.89
CA SER A 160 42.05 12.44 34.54
C SER A 160 41.15 11.35 33.97
N ALA A 161 40.28 10.78 34.80
CA ALA A 161 39.19 9.90 34.37
C ALA A 161 37.86 10.48 34.85
N GLY A 162 36.80 10.26 34.07
CA GLY A 162 35.47 10.80 34.33
C GLY A 162 34.39 9.86 33.83
N VAL A 163 33.21 9.97 34.43
CA VAL A 163 32.02 9.23 34.03
C VAL A 163 30.89 10.21 33.73
N GLY A 164 30.03 9.85 32.79
CA GLY A 164 28.87 10.65 32.39
C GLY A 164 27.66 9.77 32.25
N THR A 165 26.48 10.31 32.55
CA THR A 165 25.22 9.62 32.34
C THR A 165 24.19 10.57 31.75
N TYR A 166 23.31 10.05 30.90
CA TYR A 166 22.19 10.80 30.35
C TYR A 166 21.03 9.86 30.05
N LYS A 167 19.87 10.11 30.67
CA LYS A 167 18.60 9.38 30.44
C LYS A 167 18.76 7.85 30.39
N GLY A 168 19.52 7.27 31.32
CA GLY A 168 19.71 5.82 31.47
C GLY A 168 20.90 5.23 30.72
N GLU A 169 21.57 5.99 29.85
CA GLU A 169 22.82 5.59 29.22
C GLU A 169 24.02 6.17 29.99
N GLY A 170 25.20 5.55 29.84
CA GLY A 170 26.42 5.92 30.56
C GLY A 170 27.64 5.97 29.65
N ALA A 171 28.68 6.65 30.09
CA ALA A 171 29.96 6.70 29.41
C ALA A 171 31.11 6.92 30.36
N ILE A 172 32.30 6.49 29.94
CA ILE A 172 33.56 6.72 30.63
C ILE A 172 34.49 7.50 29.71
N SER A 173 35.28 8.39 30.28
CA SER A 173 36.25 9.22 29.56
C SER A 173 37.58 9.24 30.30
N VAL A 174 38.66 9.25 29.55
CA VAL A 174 40.02 9.43 30.05
C VAL A 174 40.65 10.57 29.28
N GLY A 175 41.36 11.45 29.98
CA GLY A 175 42.03 12.59 29.35
C GLY A 175 43.39 12.88 29.93
N TYR A 176 44.18 13.56 29.11
CA TYR A 176 45.49 14.09 29.43
C TYR A 176 45.44 15.61 29.28
N SER A 177 46.09 16.34 30.18
CA SER A 177 46.27 17.79 30.04
C SER A 177 47.64 18.24 30.52
N ARG A 178 48.10 19.38 30.01
CA ARG A 178 49.38 19.99 30.41
C ARG A 178 49.29 21.51 30.34
N LEU A 179 49.88 22.18 31.32
CA LEU A 179 50.10 23.63 31.32
C LEU A 179 51.59 23.91 31.02
N SER A 180 51.88 24.90 30.17
CA SER A 180 53.24 25.32 29.83
C SER A 180 54.01 25.77 31.06
N ASP A 181 55.34 25.75 30.98
CA ASP A 181 56.21 26.07 32.12
C ASP A 181 56.04 27.53 32.58
N ASN A 182 55.68 28.43 31.67
CA ASN A 182 55.34 29.82 31.97
C ASN A 182 53.88 30.03 32.40
N GLY A 183 53.07 28.97 32.50
CA GLY A 183 51.67 29.01 32.91
C GLY A 183 50.71 29.62 31.89
N LYS A 184 51.18 30.06 30.71
CA LYS A 184 50.36 30.83 29.78
C LYS A 184 49.57 29.99 28.76
N VAL A 185 50.00 28.78 28.43
CA VAL A 185 49.36 27.92 27.41
C VAL A 185 48.97 26.59 28.03
N GLY A 186 47.70 26.20 27.92
CA GLY A 186 47.19 24.91 28.35
C GLY A 186 46.67 24.07 27.19
N ILE A 187 46.88 22.76 27.24
CA ILE A 187 46.31 21.79 26.29
C ILE A 187 45.57 20.67 27.04
N LYS A 188 44.51 20.14 26.42
CA LYS A 188 43.75 18.98 26.90
C LYS A 188 43.42 18.05 25.73
N PHE A 189 43.59 16.76 25.94
CA PHE A 189 43.18 15.68 25.05
C PHE A 189 42.31 14.69 25.84
N SER A 190 41.33 14.09 25.20
CA SER A 190 40.44 13.12 25.85
C SER A 190 39.88 12.12 24.86
N VAL A 191 39.64 10.91 25.34
CA VAL A 191 38.97 9.83 24.64
C VAL A 191 37.88 9.28 25.55
N ASN A 192 36.74 8.91 24.99
CA ASN A 192 35.63 8.34 25.74
C ASN A 192 35.03 7.14 25.01
N THR A 193 34.34 6.30 25.77
CA THR A 193 33.48 5.23 25.24
C THR A 193 32.19 5.18 26.05
N ASN A 194 31.10 4.76 25.42
CA ASN A 194 29.77 4.77 26.01
C ASN A 194 29.15 3.36 26.10
N SER A 195 28.00 3.27 26.79
CA SER A 195 27.25 2.02 27.02
C SER A 195 26.73 1.34 25.73
N ARG A 196 26.81 2.02 24.58
CA ARG A 196 26.46 1.47 23.26
C ARG A 196 27.67 0.93 22.50
N GLY A 197 28.87 1.12 23.05
CA GLY A 197 30.13 0.67 22.47
C GLY A 197 30.75 1.68 21.49
N ASP A 198 30.15 2.87 21.32
CA ASP A 198 30.73 3.91 20.47
C ASP A 198 31.89 4.60 21.21
N ALA A 199 32.88 5.06 20.46
CA ALA A 199 34.03 5.80 20.97
C ALA A 199 34.05 7.23 20.43
N GLY A 200 34.59 8.15 21.22
CA GLY A 200 34.76 9.56 20.86
C GLY A 200 36.09 10.11 21.35
N ALA A 201 36.55 11.21 20.75
CA ALA A 201 37.75 11.92 21.17
C ALA A 201 37.55 13.43 21.06
N ALA A 202 38.26 14.20 21.88
CA ALA A 202 38.25 15.65 21.85
C ALA A 202 39.62 16.22 22.26
N ALA A 203 39.99 17.36 21.69
CA ALA A 203 41.20 18.11 22.02
C ALA A 203 40.91 19.61 22.12
N SER A 204 41.61 20.33 23.00
CA SER A 204 41.49 21.78 23.15
C SER A 204 42.81 22.43 23.59
N MET A 205 42.92 23.74 23.35
CA MET A 205 44.04 24.59 23.76
C MET A 205 43.50 25.94 24.26
N GLY A 206 44.14 26.50 25.30
CA GLY A 206 43.81 27.82 25.84
C GLY A 206 45.06 28.64 26.14
N TYR A 207 44.95 29.96 26.08
CA TYR A 207 45.99 30.92 26.46
C TYR A 207 45.48 31.89 27.52
N GLN A 208 46.28 32.16 28.55
CA GLN A 208 45.98 33.12 29.62
C GLN A 208 47.14 34.13 29.77
N TRP A 209 46.81 35.39 30.04
CA TRP A 209 47.74 36.52 30.14
C TRP A 209 47.70 37.20 31.50
#